data_AF-A0A7J4V6U9-F1
#
_entry.id   AF-A0A7J4V6U9-F1
#
_cell.length_a   1.000
_cell.length_b   1.000
_cell.length_c   1.000
_cell.angle_alpha   90.00
_cell.angle_beta   90.00
_cell.angle_gamma   90.00
#
_symmetry.space_group_name_H-M   'P 1'
#
loop_
_entity.id
_entity.type
_entity.pdbx_description
1 polymer ?
#
loop_
_entity_poly.entity_id
_entity_poly.type
_entity_poly.pdbx_seq_one_letter_code
_entity_poly.pdbx_strand_id
1 'polypeptide(L)' 'MGYWIKTCPQKGLILSDKINLKGYRVVELYMDNCTGCVNCALVCPDSAITVYREKKAKAE' A
#
# COMPACT_ATOMS: atom_id res chain seq x y z
N MET A 1 11.28 6.79 7.48
CA MET A 1 10.81 5.41 7.27
C MET A 1 9.32 5.35 7.58
N GLY A 2 8.45 4.88 6.67
CA GLY A 2 7.00 4.74 6.94
C GLY A 2 6.12 5.95 6.61
N TYR A 3 6.60 6.92 5.82
CA TYR A 3 5.80 8.10 5.45
C TYR A 3 4.54 7.71 4.65
N TRP A 4 4.64 6.71 3.78
CA TRP A 4 3.53 6.15 3.00
C TRP A 4 2.34 5.64 3.84
N ILE A 5 2.57 5.22 5.09
CA ILE A 5 1.48 4.82 6.01
C ILE A 5 0.63 6.04 6.38
N LYS A 6 1.28 7.16 6.70
CA LYS A 6 0.59 8.40 7.08
C LYS A 6 -0.14 9.05 5.92
N THR A 7 0.34 8.84 4.69
CA THR A 7 -0.25 9.41 3.48
C THR A 7 -1.45 8.61 2.96
N CYS A 8 -1.68 7.40 3.45
CA CYS A 8 -2.89 6.65 3.10
C CYS A 8 -4.13 7.30 3.76
N PRO A 9 -5.05 7.91 2.99
CA PRO A 9 -6.22 8.58 3.58
C PRO A 9 -7.16 7.59 4.27
N GLN A 10 -7.14 6.33 3.81
CA GLN A 10 -7.96 5.24 4.32
C GLN A 10 -7.32 4.55 5.53
N LYS A 11 -6.08 4.96 5.91
CA LYS A 11 -5.28 4.35 6.99
C LYS A 11 -5.15 2.83 6.87
N GLY A 12 -5.22 2.31 5.64
CA GLY A 12 -5.26 0.86 5.36
C GLY A 12 -3.90 0.18 5.31
N LEU A 13 -2.79 0.89 5.50
CA LEU A 13 -1.43 0.35 5.45
C LEU A 13 -0.82 0.26 6.85
N ILE A 14 -0.07 -0.82 7.13
CA ILE A 14 0.72 -1.00 8.35
C ILE A 14 2.13 -1.49 8.03
N LEU A 15 3.05 -1.33 8.98
CA LEU A 15 4.30 -2.09 8.97
C LEU A 15 4.01 -3.52 9.38
N SER A 16 4.42 -4.47 8.56
CA SER A 16 4.41 -5.89 8.91
C SER A 16 5.47 -6.20 9.96
N ASP A 17 5.23 -7.28 10.70
CA ASP A 17 6.24 -7.92 11.55
C ASP A 17 7.24 -8.75 10.72
N LYS A 18 6.97 -8.96 9.43
CA LYS A 18 7.85 -9.69 8.52
C LYS A 18 9.01 -8.83 8.03
N ILE A 19 10.16 -9.47 7.89
CA ILE A 19 11.36 -8.89 7.29
C ILE A 19 11.64 -9.63 5.98
N ASN A 20 11.92 -8.88 4.91
CA ASN A 20 12.29 -9.48 3.62
C ASN A 20 13.77 -9.91 3.60
N LEU A 21 14.19 -10.60 2.53
CA LEU A 21 15.57 -11.09 2.36
C LEU A 21 16.64 -9.99 2.40
N LYS A 22 16.27 -8.72 2.18
CA LYS A 22 17.17 -7.57 2.22
C LYS A 22 17.22 -6.90 3.60
N GLY A 23 16.53 -7.45 4.61
CA GLY A 23 16.53 -6.93 5.98
C GLY A 23 15.54 -5.79 6.24
N TYR A 24 14.63 -5.49 5.31
CA TYR A 24 13.62 -4.43 5.50
C TYR A 24 12.31 -4.99 6.03
N ARG A 25 11.68 -4.26 6.96
CA ARG A 25 10.27 -4.47 7.30
C ARG A 25 9.39 -4.15 6.09
N VAL A 26 8.51 -5.07 5.74
CA VAL A 26 7.59 -4.89 4.61
C VAL A 26 6.34 -4.13 5.03
N VAL A 27 5.67 -3.49 4.07
CA VAL A 27 4.35 -2.90 4.29
C VAL A 27 3.28 -3.92 3.94
N GLU A 28 2.20 -3.96 4.70
CA GLU A 28 1.05 -4.81 4.43
C GLU A 28 -0.23 -3.97 4.37
N LEU A 29 -1.18 -4.42 3.53
CA LEU A 29 -2.54 -3.92 3.54
C LEU A 29 -3.27 -4.56 4.72
N TYR A 30 -3.68 -3.75 5.69
CA TYR A 30 -4.36 -4.19 6.90
C TYR A 30 -5.88 -4.15 6.78
N MET A 31 -6.39 -3.18 6.01
CA MET A 31 -7.82 -3.03 5.75
C MET A 31 -8.10 -3.12 4.26
N ASP A 32 -9.14 -3.86 3.91
CA ASP A 32 -9.66 -3.92 2.55
C ASP A 32 -10.55 -2.70 2.25
N ASN A 33 -9.94 -1.51 2.29
CA ASN A 33 -10.60 -0.23 2.04
C ASN A 33 -9.81 0.64 1.05
N CYS A 34 -8.90 0.03 0.29
CA CYS A 34 -8.07 0.74 -0.67
C CYS A 34 -8.92 1.31 -1.82
N THR A 35 -8.82 2.61 -2.06
CA THR A 35 -9.57 3.29 -3.14
C THR A 35 -8.77 3.45 -4.43
N GLY A 36 -7.52 2.97 -4.47
CA GLY A 36 -6.64 3.14 -5.63
C GLY A 36 -6.13 4.57 -5.85
N CYS A 37 -6.08 5.41 -4.82
CA CYS A 37 -5.68 6.82 -4.90
C CYS A 37 -4.18 7.09 -5.16
N VAL A 38 -3.34 6.05 -5.26
CA VAL A 38 -1.89 6.08 -5.59
C VAL A 38 -0.94 6.87 -4.68
N ASN A 39 -1.43 7.62 -3.69
CA ASN A 39 -0.59 8.44 -2.80
C ASN A 39 0.57 7.68 -2.14
N CYS A 40 0.32 6.47 -1.65
CA CYS A 40 1.33 5.64 -1.00
C CYS A 40 2.46 5.22 -1.95
N ALA A 41 2.16 4.98 -3.23
CA ALA A 41 3.15 4.65 -4.25
C ALA A 41 4.00 5.87 -4.63
N LEU A 42 3.38 7.04 -4.78
CA LEU A 42 4.07 8.28 -5.17
C LEU A 42 5.10 8.75 -4.14
N VAL A 43 4.81 8.54 -2.84
CA VAL A 43 5.71 8.98 -1.75
C VAL A 43 6.69 7.90 -1.30
N CYS A 44 6.64 6.71 -1.88
CA CYS A 44 7.53 5.61 -1.52
C CYS A 44 8.91 5.84 -2.16
N PRO A 45 9.98 6.08 -1.37
CA PRO A 45 11.31 6.36 -1.91
C PRO A 45 11.89 5.16 -2.68
N ASP A 46 11.55 3.94 -2.22
CA ASP A 46 12.06 2.70 -2.78
C ASP A 46 11.17 2.14 -3.91
N SER A 47 10.11 2.86 -4.29
CA SER A 47 9.10 2.40 -5.25
C SER A 47 8.56 0.99 -4.95
N ALA A 48 8.47 0.63 -3.66
CA ALA A 48 8.12 -0.71 -3.21
C ALA A 48 6.61 -1.01 -3.23
N ILE A 49 5.76 -0.01 -3.50
CA ILE A 49 4.30 -0.14 -3.53
C ILE A 49 3.80 0.06 -4.96
N THR A 50 3.07 -0.92 -5.48
CA THR A 50 2.36 -0.83 -6.76
C THR A 50 0.86 -0.84 -6.51
N VAL A 51 0.12 0.09 -7.14
CA VAL A 51 -1.33 0.20 -7.01
C VAL A 51 -1.98 -0.21 -8.32
N TYR A 52 -2.90 -1.16 -8.25
CA TYR A 52 -3.66 -1.64 -9.40
C TYR A 52 -5.09 -1.06 -9.35
N ARG A 53 -5.69 -0.88 -10.53
CA ARG A 53 -7.13 -0.60 -10.66
C ARG A 53 -7.82 -1.89 -11.06
N GLU A 54 -8.77 -2.31 -10.25
CA GLU A 54 -9.65 -3.40 -10.61
C GLU A 54 -10.62 -2.93 -11.70
N LYS A 55 -10.81 -3.77 -12.73
CA LYS A 55 -11.87 -3.52 -13.72
C LYS A 55 -13.19 -3.73 -12.99
N LYS A 56 -14.10 -2.75 -13.06
CA LYS A 56 -15.47 -2.95 -12.56
C LYS A 56 -16.05 -4.19 -13.25
N ALA A 57 -16.54 -5.14 -12.46
CA ALA A 57 -17.36 -6.21 -13.00
C ALA A 57 -18.50 -5.55 -13.79
N LYS A 58 -18.72 -5.99 -15.04
CA LYS A 58 -19.89 -5.57 -15.79
C LYS A 58 -21.10 -6.01 -14.95
N ALA A 59 -21.95 -5.06 -14.58
CA ALA A 59 -23.27 -5.40 -14.09
C ALA A 59 -24.00 -6.05 -15.28
N GLU A 60 -24.39 -7.31 -15.09
CA GLU A 60 -25.23 -8.07 -16.01
C GLU A 60 -26.70 -7.73 -15.77
#